data_AF-A0A397RRT8-F1
#
_entry.id   AF-A0A397RRT8-F1
#
_cell.length_a   1.000
_cell.length_b   1.000
_cell.length_c   1.000
_cell.angle_alpha   90.00
_cell.angle_beta   90.00
_cell.angle_gamma   90.00
#
_symmetry.space_group_name_H-M   'P 1'
#
loop_
_entity.id
_entity.type
_entity.pdbx_description
1 polymer ?
#
loop_
_entity_poly.entity_id
_entity_poly.type
_entity_poly.pdbx_seq_one_letter_code
_entity_poly.pdbx_strand_id
1 'polypeptide(L)'
;MEENKIVEENKEPQDKKALVKKILVIVGNVVFYAVIIVLFLFSLMNINAGNGTENFPNLFGKGMLSVESGSMERSETGYHPTEWETYSIGEIKKGDLVYDDVFNGDLNSLKIGDVITFYDSNINALNTHRIVFISLENNFVVTQGDYIITQSTTDSLCYDSTDTDKKKNYELTSNPNYAQVVKKGNIKGVVTGVNPGAGSVLSNIRQNWLFYFVIPVAVILLLEIVFVIKNFLDLRNEKNKASLADDKEAMLAELEAEKEKMRQELLAELRAQQAASTPTVPTEEKVEEPIVEEAQEAEEVVEEPTEEATENTEEENKEE
;
A
#
# COMPACT_ATOMS: atom_id res chain seq x y z
N MET A 1 -1.09 -67.49 14.79
CA MET A 1 0.00 -66.97 13.94
C MET A 1 -0.70 -66.22 12.82
N GLU A 2 -0.70 -64.90 12.69
CA GLU A 2 0.05 -63.82 13.34
C GLU A 2 -0.92 -62.65 13.57
N GLU A 3 -0.78 -62.00 14.71
CA GLU A 3 -1.43 -60.73 15.01
C GLU A 3 -0.83 -59.64 14.13
N ASN A 4 -1.61 -59.09 13.20
CA ASN A 4 -1.20 -57.90 12.46
C ASN A 4 -1.51 -56.67 13.30
N LYS A 5 -0.58 -56.36 14.20
CA LYS A 5 -0.55 -55.16 15.03
C LYS A 5 -0.24 -53.98 14.13
N ILE A 6 -1.29 -53.32 13.63
CA ILE A 6 -1.18 -52.01 12.97
C ILE A 6 -0.67 -51.04 14.03
N VAL A 7 0.60 -50.66 13.89
CA VAL A 7 1.23 -49.59 14.67
C VAL A 7 0.57 -48.30 14.19
N GLU A 8 -0.35 -47.75 14.99
CA GLU A 8 -0.78 -46.38 14.87
C GLU A 8 0.43 -45.47 15.06
N GLU A 9 0.91 -44.92 13.94
CA GLU A 9 1.90 -43.85 13.90
C GLU A 9 1.28 -42.62 14.55
N ASN A 10 1.58 -42.46 15.84
CA ASN A 10 1.16 -41.37 16.68
C ASN A 10 1.86 -40.08 16.21
N LYS A 11 1.28 -39.40 15.21
CA LYS A 11 1.67 -38.02 14.86
C LYS A 11 1.12 -37.12 15.95
N GLU A 12 1.99 -36.73 16.88
CA GLU A 12 1.71 -35.66 17.84
C GLU A 12 1.08 -34.47 17.11
N PRO A 13 0.01 -33.86 17.67
CA PRO A 13 -0.60 -32.70 17.06
C PRO A 13 0.42 -31.56 17.11
N GLN A 14 1.08 -31.32 15.99
CA GLN A 14 1.88 -30.12 15.76
C GLN A 14 1.06 -28.93 16.25
N ASP A 15 1.58 -28.22 17.26
CA ASP A 15 0.93 -27.05 17.83
C ASP A 15 0.54 -26.12 16.69
N LYS A 16 -0.78 -26.00 16.45
CA LYS A 16 -1.33 -25.23 15.34
C LYS A 16 -0.81 -23.80 15.39
N LYS A 17 -0.51 -23.26 16.57
CA LYS A 17 0.10 -21.93 16.74
C LYS A 17 1.54 -21.88 16.24
N ALA A 18 2.34 -22.91 16.52
CA ALA A 18 3.71 -23.03 16.03
C ALA A 18 3.78 -23.18 14.50
N LEU A 19 2.85 -23.95 13.91
CA LEU A 19 2.72 -24.06 12.45
C LEU A 19 2.30 -22.74 11.80
N VAL A 20 1.29 -22.06 12.34
CA VAL A 20 0.84 -20.75 11.84
C VAL A 20 1.96 -19.71 11.93
N LYS A 21 2.70 -19.68 13.05
CA LYS A 21 3.85 -18.77 13.22
C LYS A 21 4.94 -19.03 12.18
N LYS A 22 5.28 -20.30 11.92
CA LYS A 22 6.26 -20.66 10.88
C LYS A 22 5.81 -20.23 9.49
N ILE A 23 4.55 -20.48 9.14
CA ILE A 23 4.00 -20.05 7.85
C ILE A 23 4.04 -18.53 7.72
N LEU A 24 3.65 -17.79 8.75
CA LEU A 24 3.66 -16.32 8.73
C LEU A 24 5.08 -15.75 8.56
N VAL A 25 6.08 -16.37 9.20
CA VAL A 25 7.49 -15.99 9.01
C VAL A 25 7.97 -16.27 7.58
N ILE A 26 7.60 -17.43 7.01
CA ILE A 26 7.96 -17.76 5.61
C ILE A 26 7.30 -16.79 4.65
N VAL A 27 5.99 -16.56 4.78
CA VAL A 27 5.23 -15.64 3.94
C VAL A 27 5.80 -14.22 4.07
N GLY A 28 6.10 -13.77 5.30
CA GLY A 28 6.73 -12.47 5.55
C GLY A 28 8.08 -12.33 4.84
N ASN A 29 8.94 -13.34 4.91
CA ASN A 29 10.23 -13.33 4.22
C ASN A 29 10.05 -13.32 2.69
N VAL A 30 9.16 -14.15 2.14
CA VAL A 30 8.91 -14.18 0.69
C VAL A 30 8.40 -12.84 0.20
N VAL A 31 7.44 -12.24 0.91
CA VAL A 31 6.91 -10.90 0.59
C VAL A 31 7.99 -9.84 0.72
N PHE A 32 8.82 -9.89 1.76
CA PHE A 32 9.91 -8.93 1.97
C PHE A 32 10.92 -8.95 0.82
N TYR A 33 11.40 -10.14 0.43
CA TYR A 33 12.31 -10.26 -0.72
C TYR A 33 11.64 -9.91 -2.05
N ALA A 34 10.34 -10.23 -2.21
CA ALA A 34 9.58 -9.81 -3.38
C ALA A 34 9.51 -8.28 -3.50
N VAL A 35 9.27 -7.56 -2.41
CA VAL A 35 9.28 -6.09 -2.38
C VAL A 35 10.67 -5.55 -2.76
N ILE A 36 11.76 -6.14 -2.23
CA ILE A 36 13.12 -5.74 -2.60
C ILE A 36 13.36 -5.91 -4.10
N ILE A 37 12.94 -7.05 -4.68
CA ILE A 37 13.07 -7.30 -6.12
C ILE A 37 12.27 -6.26 -6.92
N VAL A 38 11.03 -5.97 -6.54
CA VAL A 38 10.19 -4.96 -7.21
C VAL A 38 10.83 -3.57 -7.15
N LEU A 39 11.34 -3.16 -5.99
CA LEU A 39 12.03 -1.87 -5.82
C LEU A 39 13.32 -1.81 -6.65
N PHE A 40 14.07 -2.92 -6.72
CA PHE A 40 15.26 -3.02 -7.55
C PHE A 40 14.92 -2.89 -9.05
N LEU A 41 13.91 -3.63 -9.53
CA LEU A 41 13.45 -3.53 -10.92
C LEU A 41 12.93 -2.13 -11.24
N PHE A 42 12.18 -1.51 -10.33
CA PHE A 42 11.71 -0.13 -10.47
C PHE A 42 12.86 0.87 -10.56
N SER A 43 13.91 0.68 -9.74
CA SER A 43 15.14 1.48 -9.82
C SER A 43 15.81 1.36 -11.19
N LEU A 44 15.95 0.13 -11.70
CA LEU A 44 16.49 -0.12 -13.05
C LEU A 44 15.65 0.56 -14.14
N MET A 45 14.31 0.49 -14.03
CA MET A 45 13.41 1.15 -14.97
C MET A 45 13.58 2.67 -15.01
N ASN A 46 13.71 3.30 -13.85
CA ASN A 46 13.89 4.75 -13.76
C ASN A 46 15.27 5.20 -14.26
N ILE A 47 16.33 4.43 -13.99
CA ILE A 47 17.67 4.71 -14.52
C ILE A 47 17.64 4.65 -16.07
N ASN A 48 16.97 3.64 -16.63
CA ASN A 48 16.88 3.45 -18.08
C ASN A 48 15.97 4.48 -18.79
N ALA A 49 15.02 5.09 -18.08
CA ALA A 49 14.18 6.15 -18.64
C ALA A 49 15.00 7.42 -18.97
N GLY A 50 16.09 7.68 -18.25
CA GLY A 50 16.86 8.92 -18.38
C GLY A 50 16.10 10.16 -17.91
N ASN A 51 16.71 11.34 -18.08
CA ASN A 51 16.14 12.62 -17.64
C ASN A 51 15.41 13.28 -18.81
N GLY A 52 14.08 13.20 -18.86
CA GLY A 52 13.24 13.91 -19.85
C GLY A 52 11.95 13.16 -20.18
N THR A 53 11.02 13.82 -20.88
CA THR A 53 9.76 13.22 -21.38
C THR A 53 9.93 12.46 -22.69
N GLU A 54 11.15 12.45 -23.25
CA GLU A 54 11.45 11.86 -24.55
C GLU A 54 11.56 10.35 -24.54
N ASN A 55 11.79 9.76 -23.38
CA ASN A 55 12.03 8.33 -23.23
C ASN A 55 11.02 7.76 -22.23
N PHE A 56 10.68 6.48 -22.41
CA PHE A 56 9.83 5.77 -21.47
C PHE A 56 10.64 4.88 -20.54
N PRO A 57 10.17 4.67 -19.29
CA PRO A 57 10.74 3.66 -18.40
C PRO A 57 10.71 2.28 -19.06
N ASN A 58 11.87 1.62 -19.10
CA ASN A 58 11.99 0.30 -19.71
C ASN A 58 12.76 -0.66 -18.79
N LEU A 59 12.33 -1.92 -18.81
CA LEU A 59 12.98 -3.01 -18.12
C LEU A 59 13.46 -4.02 -19.17
N PHE A 60 14.78 -4.23 -19.24
CA PHE A 60 15.41 -5.11 -20.24
C PHE A 60 15.01 -4.79 -21.70
N GLY A 61 14.87 -3.51 -22.04
CA GLY A 61 14.47 -3.08 -23.38
C GLY A 61 12.98 -3.22 -23.68
N LYS A 62 12.14 -3.53 -22.68
CA LYS A 62 10.67 -3.55 -22.80
C LYS A 62 10.05 -2.42 -21.98
N GLY A 63 9.29 -1.55 -22.64
CA GLY A 63 8.50 -0.49 -22.06
C GLY A 63 7.04 -0.89 -21.88
N MET A 64 6.38 -0.22 -20.94
CA MET A 64 4.93 -0.32 -20.75
C MET A 64 4.36 1.09 -20.70
N LEU A 65 3.42 1.39 -21.60
CA LEU A 65 2.76 2.70 -21.66
C LEU A 65 1.25 2.54 -21.55
N SER A 66 0.64 3.44 -20.78
CA SER A 66 -0.82 3.56 -20.72
C SER A 66 -1.30 4.46 -21.84
N VAL A 67 -2.36 4.05 -22.54
CA VAL A 67 -2.93 4.79 -23.66
C VAL A 67 -3.87 5.86 -23.13
N GLU A 68 -3.53 7.13 -23.36
CA GLU A 68 -4.26 8.28 -22.81
C GLU A 68 -5.33 8.84 -23.77
N SER A 69 -5.25 8.52 -25.07
CA SER A 69 -6.13 9.03 -26.12
C SER A 69 -6.58 7.91 -27.09
N GLY A 70 -7.67 8.17 -27.82
CA GLY A 70 -8.24 7.22 -28.78
C GLY A 70 -7.78 7.41 -30.23
N SER A 71 -6.61 8.01 -30.50
CA SER A 71 -6.17 8.24 -31.89
C SER A 71 -5.94 6.94 -32.68
N MET A 72 -5.72 5.84 -31.98
CA MET A 72 -5.53 4.48 -32.50
C MET A 72 -6.80 3.61 -32.37
N GLU A 73 -7.92 4.21 -31.96
CA GLU A 73 -9.24 3.56 -32.00
C GLU A 73 -9.75 3.55 -33.45
N ARG A 74 -10.53 2.55 -33.81
CA ARG A 74 -11.13 2.46 -35.13
C ARG A 74 -12.44 3.24 -35.12
N SER A 75 -12.59 4.20 -36.04
CA SER A 75 -13.86 4.93 -36.18
C SER A 75 -14.99 3.99 -36.62
N GLU A 76 -16.07 3.90 -35.84
CA GLU A 76 -17.24 3.07 -36.14
C GLU A 76 -17.91 3.39 -37.50
N THR A 77 -17.70 4.59 -38.01
CA THR A 77 -18.29 5.08 -39.27
C THR A 77 -17.25 5.26 -40.38
N GLY A 78 -15.98 4.95 -40.09
CA GLY A 78 -14.85 5.14 -40.97
C GLY A 78 -14.62 3.99 -41.95
N TYR A 79 -13.76 4.23 -42.93
CA TYR A 79 -13.24 3.15 -43.77
C TYR A 79 -12.16 2.39 -43.01
N HIS A 80 -12.26 1.06 -42.98
CA HIS A 80 -11.23 0.18 -42.42
C HIS A 80 -10.58 -0.60 -43.56
N PRO A 81 -9.31 -0.34 -43.89
CA PRO A 81 -8.58 -1.16 -44.84
C PRO A 81 -8.56 -2.62 -44.38
N THR A 82 -8.96 -3.54 -45.25
CA THR A 82 -9.00 -4.98 -44.93
C THR A 82 -7.61 -5.54 -44.60
N GLU A 83 -6.55 -4.93 -45.13
CA GLU A 83 -5.16 -5.27 -44.81
C GLU A 83 -4.81 -5.06 -43.33
N TRP A 84 -5.54 -4.20 -42.61
CA TRP A 84 -5.31 -3.97 -41.18
C TRP A 84 -5.72 -5.14 -40.30
N GLU A 85 -6.57 -6.04 -40.78
CA GLU A 85 -6.89 -7.29 -40.09
C GLU A 85 -5.69 -8.25 -40.10
N THR A 86 -4.74 -8.04 -41.01
CA THR A 86 -3.55 -8.89 -41.15
C THR A 86 -2.35 -8.38 -40.36
N TYR A 87 -2.42 -7.16 -39.81
CA TYR A 87 -1.35 -6.59 -38.99
C TYR A 87 -1.29 -7.22 -37.60
N SER A 88 -0.09 -7.23 -37.03
CA SER A 88 0.19 -7.80 -35.71
C SER A 88 -0.55 -7.10 -34.57
N ILE A 89 -0.71 -5.78 -34.69
CA ILE A 89 -1.38 -4.94 -33.71
C ILE A 89 -2.67 -4.39 -34.32
N GLY A 90 -3.80 -4.76 -33.71
CA GLY A 90 -5.13 -4.30 -34.08
C GLY A 90 -5.45 -2.90 -33.54
N GLU A 91 -6.71 -2.72 -33.16
CA GLU A 91 -7.20 -1.49 -32.52
C GLU A 91 -6.59 -1.31 -31.12
N ILE A 92 -6.24 -0.06 -30.76
CA ILE A 92 -5.74 0.29 -29.44
C ILE A 92 -6.68 1.33 -28.83
N LYS A 93 -7.29 1.01 -27.69
CA LYS A 93 -8.28 1.87 -27.04
C LYS A 93 -7.67 2.70 -25.93
N LYS A 94 -8.29 3.84 -25.66
CA LYS A 94 -7.97 4.62 -24.46
C LYS A 94 -8.12 3.73 -23.23
N GLY A 95 -7.08 3.73 -22.39
CA GLY A 95 -7.03 2.92 -21.18
C GLY A 95 -6.45 1.52 -21.37
N ASP A 96 -6.00 1.16 -22.57
CA ASP A 96 -5.21 -0.05 -22.79
C ASP A 96 -3.75 0.15 -22.34
N LEU A 97 -3.05 -0.96 -22.08
CA LEU A 97 -1.62 -0.95 -21.84
C LEU A 97 -0.90 -1.47 -23.08
N VAL A 98 0.02 -0.70 -23.63
CA VAL A 98 0.87 -1.13 -24.75
C VAL A 98 2.24 -1.55 -24.24
N TYR A 99 2.79 -2.60 -24.86
CA TYR A 99 4.14 -3.09 -24.62
C TYR A 99 5.04 -2.67 -25.78
N ASP A 100 6.07 -1.89 -25.49
CA ASP A 100 7.02 -1.38 -26.48
C ASP A 100 8.36 -2.11 -26.37
N ASP A 101 8.90 -2.59 -27.48
CA ASP A 101 10.31 -2.96 -27.56
C ASP A 101 11.11 -1.73 -27.94
N VAL A 102 12.16 -1.42 -27.16
CA VAL A 102 13.04 -0.26 -27.39
C VAL A 102 13.62 -0.34 -28.79
N PHE A 103 13.44 0.75 -29.55
CA PHE A 103 13.88 0.79 -30.93
C PHE A 103 15.42 0.77 -31.01
N ASN A 104 15.96 -0.18 -31.78
CA ASN A 104 17.40 -0.38 -31.94
C ASN A 104 18.06 0.61 -32.91
N GLY A 105 17.29 1.51 -33.52
CA GLY A 105 17.79 2.45 -34.53
C GLY A 105 17.83 1.89 -35.95
N ASP A 106 17.42 0.66 -36.21
CA ASP A 106 17.42 0.07 -37.55
C ASP A 106 16.03 0.16 -38.21
N LEU A 107 15.88 1.08 -39.16
CA LEU A 107 14.63 1.24 -39.92
C LEU A 107 14.32 0.03 -40.81
N ASN A 108 15.30 -0.81 -41.15
CA ASN A 108 15.05 -2.02 -41.96
C ASN A 108 14.28 -3.09 -41.18
N SER A 109 14.26 -3.00 -39.84
CA SER A 109 13.47 -3.89 -39.00
C SER A 109 11.98 -3.56 -39.01
N LEU A 110 11.63 -2.32 -39.39
CA LEU A 110 10.26 -1.82 -39.41
C LEU A 110 9.54 -2.19 -40.71
N LYS A 111 8.23 -2.39 -40.62
CA LYS A 111 7.35 -2.68 -41.75
C LYS A 111 6.19 -1.71 -41.77
N ILE A 112 5.62 -1.51 -42.96
CA ILE A 112 4.34 -0.80 -43.09
C ILE A 112 3.29 -1.59 -42.31
N GLY A 113 2.50 -0.90 -41.49
CA GLY A 113 1.51 -1.50 -40.59
C GLY A 113 1.98 -1.70 -39.15
N ASP A 114 3.29 -1.65 -38.87
CA ASP A 114 3.80 -1.66 -37.50
C ASP A 114 3.36 -0.41 -36.75
N VAL A 115 3.06 -0.55 -35.46
CA VAL A 115 2.73 0.58 -34.59
C VAL A 115 3.97 0.96 -33.80
N ILE A 116 4.32 2.25 -33.81
CA ILE A 116 5.50 2.75 -33.12
C ILE A 116 5.15 3.84 -32.12
N THR A 117 5.94 3.88 -31.06
CA THR A 117 5.94 4.94 -30.05
C THR A 117 7.12 5.88 -30.34
N PHE A 118 6.84 7.17 -30.45
CA PHE A 118 7.83 8.19 -30.77
C PHE A 118 7.60 9.46 -29.96
N TYR A 119 8.65 10.27 -29.82
CA TYR A 119 8.53 11.57 -29.18
C TYR A 119 7.99 12.62 -30.15
N ASP A 120 6.89 13.26 -29.77
CA ASP A 120 6.26 14.34 -30.52
C ASP A 120 6.52 15.69 -29.83
N SER A 121 7.32 16.53 -30.47
CA SER A 121 7.68 17.86 -29.97
C SER A 121 6.52 18.85 -29.96
N ASN A 122 5.41 18.59 -30.68
CA ASN A 122 4.24 19.47 -30.67
C ASN A 122 3.47 19.36 -29.35
N ILE A 123 3.38 18.15 -28.81
CA ILE A 123 2.71 17.86 -27.53
C ILE A 123 3.70 17.66 -26.37
N ASN A 124 5.02 17.69 -26.65
CA ASN A 124 6.10 17.41 -25.70
C ASN A 124 5.90 16.09 -24.92
N ALA A 125 5.38 15.08 -25.60
CA ALA A 125 5.01 13.79 -25.03
C ALA A 125 5.24 12.66 -26.02
N LEU A 126 5.18 11.43 -25.51
CA LEU A 126 5.19 10.23 -26.34
C LEU A 126 3.84 10.09 -27.04
N ASN A 127 3.90 9.78 -28.33
CA ASN A 127 2.76 9.52 -29.19
C ASN A 127 2.93 8.14 -29.84
N THR A 128 1.82 7.48 -30.14
CA THR A 128 1.80 6.11 -30.66
C THR A 128 0.92 6.05 -31.90
N HIS A 129 1.50 5.77 -33.07
CA HIS A 129 0.79 5.72 -34.35
C HIS A 129 1.30 4.59 -35.25
N ARG A 130 0.48 4.20 -36.24
CA ARG A 130 0.82 3.18 -37.23
C ARG A 130 1.68 3.75 -38.35
N ILE A 131 2.70 3.00 -38.77
CA ILE A 131 3.54 3.34 -39.92
C ILE A 131 2.74 3.13 -41.21
N VAL A 132 2.63 4.18 -42.01
CA VAL A 132 2.03 4.14 -43.35
C VAL A 132 3.09 4.20 -44.46
N PHE A 133 4.28 4.71 -44.15
CA PHE A 133 5.38 4.83 -45.10
C PHE A 133 6.75 4.84 -44.41
N ILE A 134 7.76 4.28 -45.09
CA ILE A 134 9.15 4.22 -44.61
C ILE A 134 10.08 4.76 -45.70
N SER A 135 10.90 5.76 -45.34
CA SER A 135 11.99 6.27 -46.18
C SER A 135 13.34 5.86 -45.59
N LEU A 136 13.91 4.78 -46.12
CA LEU A 136 15.23 4.29 -45.70
C LEU A 136 16.35 5.26 -46.11
N GLU A 137 16.24 5.88 -47.29
CA GLU A 137 17.23 6.83 -47.81
C GLU A 137 17.31 8.10 -46.95
N ASN A 138 16.16 8.63 -46.54
CA ASN A 138 16.07 9.89 -45.79
C ASN A 138 15.95 9.71 -44.27
N ASN A 139 16.01 8.46 -43.77
CA ASN A 139 15.94 8.11 -42.36
C ASN A 139 14.70 8.65 -41.61
N PHE A 140 13.53 8.56 -42.22
CA PHE A 140 12.26 8.91 -41.57
C PHE A 140 11.17 7.89 -41.89
N VAL A 141 10.16 7.88 -41.03
CA VAL A 141 8.90 7.16 -41.25
C VAL A 141 7.76 8.18 -41.21
N VAL A 142 6.64 7.84 -41.83
CA VAL A 142 5.42 8.63 -41.68
C VAL A 142 4.37 7.77 -41.01
N THR A 143 3.75 8.34 -39.98
CA THR A 143 2.80 7.67 -39.12
C THR A 143 1.45 8.34 -39.12
N GLN A 144 0.41 7.58 -38.82
CA GLN A 144 -0.97 8.05 -38.74
C GLN A 144 -1.74 7.26 -37.68
N GLY A 145 -2.68 7.93 -37.00
CA GLY A 145 -3.63 7.28 -36.09
C GLY A 145 -4.78 6.61 -36.84
N ASP A 146 -5.30 5.52 -36.29
CA ASP A 146 -6.36 4.70 -36.89
C ASP A 146 -7.76 5.36 -36.85
N TYR A 147 -7.96 6.41 -36.04
CA TYR A 147 -9.27 7.03 -35.81
C TYR A 147 -9.82 7.83 -37.00
N ILE A 148 -8.97 8.46 -37.80
CA ILE A 148 -9.41 9.55 -38.70
C ILE A 148 -9.71 9.09 -40.14
N ILE A 149 -9.87 7.80 -40.41
CA ILE A 149 -10.19 7.35 -41.77
C ILE A 149 -11.68 7.55 -42.05
N THR A 150 -12.06 8.78 -42.41
CA THR A 150 -13.34 9.08 -43.04
C THR A 150 -13.25 8.79 -44.55
N GLN A 151 -14.34 8.35 -45.17
CA GLN A 151 -14.43 7.87 -46.57
C GLN A 151 -13.89 8.80 -47.69
N SER A 152 -13.36 9.98 -47.39
CA SER A 152 -12.83 10.95 -48.36
C SER A 152 -11.31 10.90 -48.57
N THR A 153 -10.56 10.06 -47.85
CA THR A 153 -9.08 9.98 -47.93
C THR A 153 -8.57 8.61 -48.36
N THR A 154 -9.24 7.95 -49.30
CA THR A 154 -8.74 6.73 -49.97
C THR A 154 -7.33 6.87 -50.55
N ASP A 155 -6.84 8.11 -50.71
CA ASP A 155 -5.48 8.41 -51.19
C ASP A 155 -4.40 8.40 -50.09
N SER A 156 -4.73 8.22 -48.81
CA SER A 156 -3.78 8.24 -47.68
C SER A 156 -3.45 6.86 -47.09
N LEU A 157 -3.90 5.79 -47.73
CA LEU A 157 -3.74 4.44 -47.21
C LEU A 157 -2.46 3.80 -47.73
N CYS A 158 -1.55 3.49 -46.79
CA CYS A 158 -0.52 2.46 -46.87
C CYS A 158 -0.03 2.17 -48.30
N TYR A 159 0.91 2.98 -48.77
CA TYR A 159 1.42 2.84 -50.12
C TYR A 159 2.66 1.94 -50.14
N ASP A 160 2.46 0.63 -50.19
CA ASP A 160 3.48 -0.28 -50.71
C ASP A 160 3.34 -0.32 -52.23
N SER A 161 4.04 0.58 -52.92
CA SER A 161 4.23 0.37 -54.35
C SER A 161 5.69 0.53 -54.74
N THR A 162 6.09 -0.41 -55.58
CA THR A 162 7.27 -0.38 -56.43
C THR A 162 7.23 0.71 -57.52
N ASP A 163 6.17 1.53 -57.57
CA ASP A 163 5.97 2.60 -58.57
C ASP A 163 6.55 3.94 -58.09
N THR A 164 7.70 4.28 -58.69
CA THR A 164 8.53 5.45 -58.36
C THR A 164 7.83 6.78 -58.63
N ASP A 165 6.83 6.82 -59.51
CA ASP A 165 6.16 8.07 -59.90
C ASP A 165 5.07 8.49 -58.90
N LYS A 166 4.49 7.53 -58.16
CA LYS A 166 3.54 7.80 -57.08
C LYS A 166 4.21 8.05 -55.72
N LYS A 167 5.47 7.61 -55.53
CA LYS A 167 6.34 8.00 -54.41
C LYS A 167 6.45 9.54 -54.25
N LYS A 168 6.36 10.29 -55.35
CA LYS A 168 6.47 11.76 -55.37
C LYS A 168 5.23 12.50 -54.89
N ASN A 169 4.03 11.90 -54.91
CA ASN A 169 2.81 12.60 -54.48
C ASN A 169 2.58 12.55 -52.97
N TYR A 170 3.29 11.66 -52.25
CA TYR A 170 3.25 11.62 -50.80
C TYR A 170 4.15 12.70 -50.15
N GLU A 171 5.17 13.18 -50.88
CA GLU A 171 6.08 14.24 -50.38
C GLU A 171 5.39 15.59 -50.12
N LEU A 172 4.12 15.79 -50.49
CA LEU A 172 3.42 17.08 -50.31
C LEU A 172 1.99 17.00 -49.76
N THR A 173 1.45 15.81 -49.47
CA THR A 173 0.07 15.69 -48.96
C THR A 173 -0.04 14.86 -47.69
N SER A 174 1.01 14.85 -46.85
CA SER A 174 0.80 14.70 -45.40
C SER A 174 0.00 15.92 -44.95
N ASN A 175 -1.33 15.84 -45.08
CA ASN A 175 -2.21 16.80 -44.45
C ASN A 175 -1.81 16.79 -42.96
N PRO A 176 -1.27 17.89 -42.42
CA PRO A 176 -0.71 17.93 -41.06
C PRO A 176 -1.75 17.56 -40.01
N ASN A 177 -3.03 17.54 -40.36
CA ASN A 177 -4.11 17.09 -39.51
C ASN A 177 -4.18 15.56 -39.33
N TYR A 178 -3.57 14.76 -40.21
CA TYR A 178 -3.80 13.30 -40.26
C TYR A 178 -2.52 12.45 -40.29
N ALA A 179 -1.43 12.92 -40.88
CA ALA A 179 -0.18 12.17 -41.00
C ALA A 179 1.02 12.98 -40.49
N GLN A 180 1.93 12.31 -39.80
CA GLN A 180 3.08 12.94 -39.14
C GLN A 180 4.39 12.30 -39.58
N VAL A 181 5.33 13.14 -40.02
CA VAL A 181 6.70 12.70 -40.36
C VAL A 181 7.51 12.57 -39.09
N VAL A 182 8.00 11.35 -38.82
CA VAL A 182 8.80 11.01 -37.64
C VAL A 182 10.21 10.65 -38.09
N LYS A 183 11.20 11.44 -37.65
CA LYS A 183 12.61 11.14 -37.90
C LYS A 183 13.05 9.93 -37.09
N LYS A 184 13.99 9.14 -37.61
CA LYS A 184 14.58 7.98 -36.93
C LYS A 184 14.96 8.22 -35.46
N GLY A 185 15.54 9.39 -35.14
CA GLY A 185 15.97 9.72 -33.78
C GLY A 185 14.83 9.92 -32.77
N ASN A 186 13.61 10.17 -33.24
CA ASN A 186 12.44 10.38 -32.40
C ASN A 186 11.69 9.07 -32.13
N ILE A 187 11.97 8.00 -32.87
CA ILE A 187 11.36 6.68 -32.66
C ILE A 187 11.96 6.08 -31.38
N LYS A 188 11.11 5.72 -30.42
CA LYS A 188 11.53 5.24 -29.10
C LYS A 188 11.25 3.75 -28.93
N GLY A 189 10.14 3.26 -29.48
CA GLY A 189 9.79 1.86 -29.39
C GLY A 189 8.85 1.38 -30.49
N VAL A 190 8.76 0.07 -30.62
CA VAL A 190 7.84 -0.63 -31.51
C VAL A 190 6.85 -1.42 -30.65
N VAL A 191 5.56 -1.21 -30.88
CA VAL A 191 4.51 -1.89 -30.10
C VAL A 191 4.47 -3.36 -30.48
N THR A 192 4.62 -4.23 -29.48
CA THR A 192 4.65 -5.69 -29.64
C THR A 192 3.40 -6.37 -29.10
N GLY A 193 2.65 -5.69 -28.23
CA GLY A 193 1.42 -6.23 -27.67
C GLY A 193 0.58 -5.16 -26.98
N VAL A 194 -0.70 -5.51 -26.80
CA VAL A 194 -1.70 -4.64 -26.18
C VAL A 194 -2.47 -5.47 -25.16
N ASN A 195 -2.64 -4.93 -23.96
CA ASN A 195 -3.47 -5.53 -22.92
C ASN A 195 -4.68 -4.61 -22.65
N PRO A 196 -5.90 -5.06 -23.03
CA PRO A 196 -7.10 -4.26 -22.88
C PRO A 196 -7.38 -3.85 -21.43
N GLY A 197 -7.61 -2.56 -21.19
CA GLY A 197 -8.01 -2.02 -19.87
C GLY A 197 -6.93 -1.98 -18.78
N ALA A 198 -5.80 -2.68 -18.93
CA ALA A 198 -4.72 -2.67 -17.94
C ALA A 198 -4.07 -1.26 -17.78
N GLY A 199 -4.11 -0.44 -18.82
CA GLY A 199 -3.61 0.94 -18.79
C GLY A 199 -4.45 1.85 -17.87
N SER A 200 -5.76 1.60 -17.78
CA SER A 200 -6.66 2.33 -16.89
C SER A 200 -6.32 2.08 -15.42
N VAL A 201 -5.97 0.84 -15.07
CA VAL A 201 -5.51 0.49 -13.72
C VAL A 201 -4.20 1.22 -13.41
N LEU A 202 -3.24 1.20 -14.34
CA LEU A 202 -1.96 1.90 -14.16
C LEU A 202 -2.15 3.43 -14.04
N SER A 203 -3.00 4.01 -14.88
CA SER A 203 -3.30 5.46 -14.84
C SER A 203 -3.99 5.84 -13.53
N ASN A 204 -4.92 5.01 -13.04
CA ASN A 204 -5.56 5.21 -11.74
C ASN A 204 -4.56 5.13 -10.57
N ILE A 205 -3.67 4.14 -10.57
CA ILE A 205 -2.62 4.02 -9.55
C ILE A 205 -1.69 5.23 -9.57
N ARG A 206 -1.29 5.71 -10.76
CA ARG A 206 -0.45 6.91 -10.92
C ARG A 206 -1.15 8.16 -10.37
N GLN A 207 -2.43 8.36 -10.70
CA GLN A 207 -3.20 9.51 -10.25
C GLN A 207 -3.46 9.49 -8.75
N ASN A 208 -3.77 8.31 -8.20
CA ASN A 208 -4.18 8.12 -6.80
C ASN A 208 -3.09 7.43 -5.97
N TRP A 209 -1.82 7.62 -6.32
CA TRP A 209 -0.68 6.90 -5.72
C TRP A 209 -0.63 7.04 -4.19
N LEU A 210 -1.10 8.16 -3.65
CA LEU A 210 -1.18 8.43 -2.22
C LEU A 210 -2.01 7.38 -1.47
N PHE A 211 -3.18 7.02 -2.02
CA PHE A 211 -4.08 6.06 -1.38
C PHE A 211 -3.53 4.63 -1.43
N TYR A 212 -2.82 4.28 -2.51
CA TYR A 212 -2.31 2.92 -2.71
C TYR A 212 -0.99 2.65 -2.00
N PHE A 213 -0.12 3.65 -1.86
CA PHE A 213 1.21 3.46 -1.26
C PHE A 213 1.36 4.15 0.10
N VAL A 214 0.96 5.42 0.21
CA VAL A 214 1.24 6.21 1.42
C VAL A 214 0.34 5.82 2.57
N ILE A 215 -0.96 5.63 2.34
CA ILE A 215 -1.89 5.27 3.43
C ILE A 215 -1.53 3.90 4.03
N PRO A 216 -1.33 2.82 3.26
CA PRO A 216 -0.96 1.53 3.85
C PRO A 216 0.35 1.58 4.63
N VAL A 217 1.36 2.29 4.12
CA VAL A 217 2.64 2.47 4.81
C VAL A 217 2.46 3.29 6.10
N ALA A 218 1.66 4.36 6.06
CA ALA A 218 1.36 5.16 7.24
C ALA A 218 0.60 4.37 8.31
N VAL A 219 -0.35 3.52 7.91
CA VAL A 219 -1.08 2.63 8.84
C VAL A 219 -0.13 1.64 9.50
N ILE A 220 0.78 1.02 8.73
CA ILE A 220 1.81 0.13 9.28
C ILE A 220 2.70 0.88 10.28
N LEU A 221 3.17 2.09 9.94
CA LEU A 221 3.97 2.91 10.83
C LEU A 221 3.23 3.28 12.13
N LEU A 222 1.95 3.63 12.05
CA LEU A 222 1.15 3.92 13.24
C LEU A 222 0.99 2.68 14.13
N LEU A 223 0.76 1.51 13.53
CA LEU A 223 0.69 0.25 14.27
C LEU A 223 2.03 -0.10 14.94
N GLU A 224 3.15 0.12 14.25
CA GLU A 224 4.50 -0.07 14.81
C GLU A 224 4.75 0.86 16.00
N ILE A 225 4.38 2.14 15.89
CA ILE A 225 4.48 3.10 17.00
C ILE A 225 3.67 2.59 18.21
N VAL A 226 2.43 2.17 18.01
CA VAL A 226 1.58 1.64 19.09
C VAL A 226 2.20 0.38 19.70
N PHE A 227 2.72 -0.53 18.88
CA PHE A 227 3.34 -1.76 19.35
C PHE A 227 4.62 -1.48 20.16
N VAL A 228 5.45 -0.54 19.71
CA VAL A 228 6.66 -0.10 20.41
C VAL A 228 6.30 0.55 21.74
N ILE A 229 5.30 1.44 21.78
CA ILE A 229 4.84 2.06 23.04
C ILE A 229 4.34 1.00 24.01
N LYS A 230 3.52 0.04 23.55
CA LYS A 230 3.03 -1.07 24.40
C LYS A 230 4.19 -1.91 24.93
N ASN A 231 5.11 -2.34 24.07
CA ASN A 231 6.26 -3.14 24.47
C ASN A 231 7.18 -2.36 25.45
N PHE A 232 7.34 -1.05 25.26
CA PHE A 232 8.09 -0.18 26.17
C PHE A 232 7.38 0.02 27.52
N LEU A 233 6.06 0.14 27.52
CA LEU A 233 5.24 0.19 28.74
C LEU A 233 5.31 -1.14 29.50
N ASP A 234 5.26 -2.27 28.80
CA ASP A 234 5.38 -3.59 29.42
C ASP A 234 6.76 -3.77 30.08
N LEU A 235 7.85 -3.39 29.39
CA LEU A 235 9.20 -3.35 29.94
C LEU A 235 9.35 -2.44 31.17
N ARG A 236 8.61 -1.31 31.21
CA ARG A 236 8.59 -0.42 32.39
C ARG A 236 7.74 -0.98 33.52
N ASN A 237 6.60 -1.59 33.21
CA ASN A 237 5.69 -2.16 34.18
C ASN A 237 6.28 -3.37 34.89
N GLU A 238 7.07 -4.20 34.20
CA GLU A 238 7.81 -5.29 34.85
C GLU A 238 8.84 -4.76 35.85
N LYS A 239 9.59 -3.71 35.49
CA LYS A 239 10.55 -3.07 36.40
C LYS A 239 9.87 -2.43 37.61
N ASN A 240 8.73 -1.76 37.39
CA ASN A 240 7.96 -1.15 38.48
C ASN A 240 7.31 -2.19 39.40
N LYS A 241 6.87 -3.34 38.86
CA LYS A 241 6.34 -4.44 39.70
C LYS A 241 7.43 -5.11 40.52
N ALA A 242 8.62 -5.26 39.97
CA ALA A 242 9.78 -5.78 40.71
C ALA A 242 10.19 -4.83 41.85
N SER A 243 10.28 -3.52 41.59
CA SER A 243 10.62 -2.55 42.65
C SER A 243 9.53 -2.45 43.73
N LEU A 244 8.25 -2.54 43.36
CA LEU A 244 7.14 -2.56 44.32
C LEU A 244 7.09 -3.85 45.16
N ALA A 245 7.63 -4.95 44.67
CA ALA A 245 7.76 -6.18 45.45
C ALA A 245 8.89 -6.04 46.48
N ASP A 246 10.04 -5.54 46.05
CA ASP A 246 11.18 -5.25 46.93
C ASP A 246 10.82 -4.23 48.03
N ASP A 247 10.10 -3.15 47.68
CA ASP A 247 9.68 -2.11 48.64
C ASP A 247 8.68 -2.66 49.68
N LYS A 248 7.80 -3.60 49.30
CA LYS A 248 6.87 -4.25 50.24
C LYS A 248 7.61 -5.16 51.22
N GLU A 249 8.61 -5.91 50.74
CA GLU A 249 9.42 -6.77 51.60
C GLU A 249 10.26 -5.96 52.58
N ALA A 250 10.85 -4.85 52.13
CA ALA A 250 11.58 -3.92 53.00
C ALA A 250 10.67 -3.27 54.07
N MET A 251 9.46 -2.85 53.69
CA MET A 251 8.50 -2.25 54.62
C MET A 251 8.00 -3.25 55.68
N LEU A 252 7.79 -4.52 55.31
CA LEU A 252 7.40 -5.56 56.27
C LEU A 252 8.53 -5.87 57.26
N ALA A 253 9.78 -5.94 56.78
CA ALA A 253 10.94 -6.16 57.64
C ALA A 253 11.18 -5.01 58.63
N GLU A 254 10.96 -3.76 58.21
CA GLU A 254 11.08 -2.59 59.08
C GLU A 254 9.97 -2.57 60.15
N LEU A 255 8.75 -2.93 59.78
CA LEU A 255 7.61 -3.02 60.70
C LEU A 255 7.80 -4.13 61.75
N GLU A 256 8.43 -5.24 61.38
CA GLU A 256 8.79 -6.32 62.32
C GLU A 256 9.90 -5.87 63.28
N ALA A 257 10.93 -5.20 62.78
CA ALA A 257 11.99 -4.64 63.61
C ALA A 257 11.50 -3.56 64.58
N GLU A 258 10.52 -2.75 64.16
CA GLU A 258 9.89 -1.73 65.02
C GLU A 258 9.00 -2.36 66.10
N LYS A 259 8.21 -3.38 65.75
CA LYS A 259 7.43 -4.16 66.74
C LYS A 259 8.33 -4.84 67.77
N GLU A 260 9.51 -5.31 67.39
CA GLU A 260 10.47 -5.91 68.32
C GLU A 260 11.09 -4.90 69.26
N LYS A 261 11.47 -3.72 68.76
CA LYS A 261 11.95 -2.61 69.61
C LYS A 261 10.88 -2.16 70.61
N MET A 262 9.66 -1.97 70.13
CA MET A 262 8.52 -1.60 70.97
C MET A 262 8.22 -2.65 72.05
N ARG A 263 8.31 -3.95 71.73
CA ARG A 263 8.17 -5.03 72.73
C ARG A 263 9.26 -5.00 73.79
N GLN A 264 10.49 -4.66 73.44
CA GLN A 264 11.60 -4.57 74.39
C GLN A 264 11.44 -3.39 75.34
N GLU A 265 10.99 -2.24 74.84
CA GLU A 265 10.70 -1.05 75.64
C GLU A 265 9.54 -1.31 76.62
N LEU A 266 8.47 -1.97 76.15
CA LEU A 266 7.30 -2.30 77.00
C LEU A 266 7.65 -3.34 78.09
N LEU A 267 8.53 -4.30 77.80
CA LEU A 267 9.05 -5.25 78.80
C LEU A 267 9.96 -4.59 79.82
N ALA A 268 10.75 -3.60 79.41
CA ALA A 268 11.59 -2.81 80.32
C ALA A 268 10.72 -1.94 81.24
N GLU A 269 9.66 -1.34 80.70
CA GLU A 269 8.71 -0.54 81.48
C GLU A 269 7.88 -1.39 82.45
N LEU A 270 7.42 -2.57 82.05
CA LEU A 270 6.74 -3.51 82.95
C LEU A 270 7.66 -4.02 84.07
N ARG A 271 8.94 -4.27 83.79
CA ARG A 271 9.91 -4.63 84.83
C ARG A 271 10.21 -3.46 85.78
N ALA A 272 10.22 -2.22 85.26
CA ALA A 272 10.36 -1.03 86.08
C ALA A 272 9.13 -0.80 86.97
N GLN A 273 7.92 -1.04 86.46
CA GLN A 273 6.68 -1.01 87.25
C GLN A 273 6.62 -2.13 88.30
N GLN A 274 7.07 -3.34 87.98
CA GLN A 274 7.15 -4.45 88.95
C GLN A 274 8.21 -4.22 90.04
N ALA A 275 9.29 -3.49 89.75
CA ALA A 275 10.27 -3.10 90.76
C ALA A 275 9.79 -1.97 91.68
N ALA A 276 8.73 -1.24 91.28
CA ALA A 276 8.21 -0.09 92.03
C ALA A 276 7.08 -0.43 93.02
N SER A 277 6.62 -1.68 93.13
CA SER A 277 5.45 -2.02 93.97
C SER A 277 5.66 -3.20 94.93
N THR A 278 5.86 -2.91 96.22
CA THR A 278 5.30 -3.57 97.44
C THR A 278 5.74 -2.73 98.69
N PRO A 279 4.94 -2.50 99.76
CA PRO A 279 3.58 -2.98 100.09
C PRO A 279 2.54 -1.88 100.47
N THR A 280 1.24 -2.16 100.26
CA THR A 280 0.15 -2.28 101.27
C THR A 280 -1.24 -2.10 100.63
N VAL A 281 -2.19 -2.94 101.06
CA VAL A 281 -3.63 -3.08 100.70
C VAL A 281 -4.44 -2.61 101.95
N PRO A 282 -5.74 -2.18 101.94
CA PRO A 282 -6.86 -2.41 100.98
C PRO A 282 -7.75 -1.17 100.65
N THR A 283 -8.68 -1.31 99.69
CA THR A 283 -10.16 -1.29 99.91
C THR A 283 -10.93 -1.18 98.57
N GLU A 284 -11.81 -2.17 98.33
CA GLU A 284 -13.08 -2.24 97.55
C GLU A 284 -13.19 -1.66 96.12
N GLU A 285 -13.46 -2.54 95.14
CA GLU A 285 -14.74 -2.72 94.39
C GLU A 285 -15.06 -1.54 93.45
N LYS A 286 -15.49 -1.68 92.19
CA LYS A 286 -16.12 -2.74 91.40
C LYS A 286 -16.08 -2.18 89.94
N VAL A 287 -15.62 -2.92 88.92
CA VAL A 287 -16.43 -3.73 87.99
C VAL A 287 -16.66 -3.09 86.60
N GLU A 288 -16.30 -3.90 85.60
CA GLU A 288 -16.80 -4.05 84.22
C GLU A 288 -16.49 -2.98 83.14
N GLU A 289 -15.52 -3.37 82.29
CA GLU A 289 -15.54 -3.49 80.81
C GLU A 289 -16.89 -3.29 80.07
N PRO A 290 -16.95 -3.22 78.71
CA PRO A 290 -15.88 -3.15 77.69
C PRO A 290 -16.10 -2.12 76.53
N ILE A 291 -14.99 -1.85 75.82
CA ILE A 291 -14.73 -1.77 74.34
C ILE A 291 -15.70 -1.01 73.37
N VAL A 292 -15.02 -0.43 72.36
CA VAL A 292 -15.29 -0.36 70.90
C VAL A 292 -15.82 0.93 70.24
N GLU A 293 -15.07 1.31 69.20
CA GLU A 293 -15.51 1.74 67.86
C GLU A 293 -16.16 3.12 67.66
N GLU A 294 -15.38 4.01 67.04
CA GLU A 294 -15.90 5.04 66.14
C GLU A 294 -15.75 4.53 64.71
N ALA A 295 -16.89 4.28 64.06
CA ALA A 295 -17.00 4.03 62.62
C ALA A 295 -17.75 5.20 61.97
N GLN A 296 -17.17 5.70 60.88
CA GLN A 296 -17.82 6.61 59.94
C GLN A 296 -18.75 5.84 58.99
N GLU A 297 -19.81 6.55 58.58
CA GLU A 297 -20.51 6.52 57.28
C GLU A 297 -20.93 5.17 56.67
N ALA A 298 -22.25 5.03 56.42
CA ALA A 298 -22.77 4.84 55.07
C ALA A 298 -24.31 5.00 55.00
N GLU A 299 -24.78 5.11 53.76
CA GLU A 299 -26.13 5.04 53.19
C GLU A 299 -26.90 6.35 53.02
N GLU A 300 -27.11 6.90 51.81
CA GLU A 300 -27.53 6.37 50.48
C GLU A 300 -29.00 6.70 50.21
N VAL A 301 -29.31 6.83 48.91
CA VAL A 301 -30.61 6.76 48.23
C VAL A 301 -31.23 8.15 47.96
N VAL A 302 -30.91 8.78 46.82
CA VAL A 302 -31.47 8.56 45.45
C VAL A 302 -32.88 9.15 45.33
N GLU A 303 -32.96 10.31 44.67
CA GLU A 303 -34.18 10.79 44.01
C GLU A 303 -33.98 10.71 42.49
N GLU A 304 -34.91 10.00 41.83
CA GLU A 304 -35.11 9.99 40.37
C GLU A 304 -35.62 11.34 39.85
N PRO A 305 -35.41 11.67 38.56
CA PRO A 305 -35.91 12.90 37.96
C PRO A 305 -37.34 12.71 37.39
N THR A 306 -38.24 13.61 37.77
CA THR A 306 -39.55 13.82 37.13
C THR A 306 -39.52 14.99 36.17
N GLU A 307 -40.14 14.78 35.00
CA GLU A 307 -40.93 15.74 34.21
C GLU A 307 -40.16 16.91 33.55
N GLU A 308 -40.50 17.46 32.38
CA GLU A 308 -41.57 17.31 31.39
C GLU A 308 -41.08 18.17 30.19
N ALA A 309 -41.26 17.73 28.94
CA ALA A 309 -42.32 18.17 28.03
C ALA A 309 -41.87 19.19 26.96
N THR A 310 -42.29 18.87 25.73
CA THR A 310 -42.86 19.75 24.67
C THR A 310 -42.02 20.95 24.21
N GLU A 311 -41.69 21.09 22.93
CA GLU A 311 -42.51 21.61 21.79
C GLU A 311 -41.39 22.21 20.88
N ASN A 312 -41.39 22.26 19.55
CA ASN A 312 -42.47 22.58 18.65
C ASN A 312 -42.06 22.24 17.21
N THR A 313 -43.11 22.00 16.43
CA THR A 313 -43.19 21.96 14.96
C THR A 313 -43.07 23.38 14.38
N GLU A 314 -42.55 23.52 13.15
CA GLU A 314 -42.96 24.46 12.06
C GLU A 314 -41.80 24.63 11.05
N GLU A 315 -41.99 24.19 9.79
CA GLU A 315 -42.27 25.03 8.60
C GLU A 315 -40.96 25.55 7.95
N GLU A 316 -40.76 25.75 6.65
CA GLU A 316 -41.52 25.64 5.39
C GLU A 316 -40.47 25.91 4.26
N ASN A 317 -40.70 25.40 3.03
CA ASN A 317 -40.40 26.07 1.74
C ASN A 317 -38.92 26.44 1.36
N LYS A 318 -38.48 26.59 0.10
CA LYS A 318 -38.91 26.38 -1.30
C LYS A 318 -37.71 26.90 -2.15
N GLU A 319 -37.60 26.45 -3.41
CA GLU A 319 -36.88 27.12 -4.54
C GLU A 319 -35.34 27.25 -4.38
N GLU A 320 -34.45 26.93 -5.34
CA GLU A 320 -34.37 27.09 -6.80
C GLU A 320 -33.39 26.05 -7.39
#